data_AF-A0A3Q3JYR0-F1
#
_entry.id   AF-A0A3Q3JYR0-F1
#
_cell.length_a   1.000
_cell.length_b   1.000
_cell.length_c   1.000
_cell.angle_alpha   90.00
_cell.angle_beta   90.00
_cell.angle_gamma   90.00
#
_symmetry.space_group_name_H-M   'P 1'
#
loop_
_entity.id
_entity.type
_entity.pdbx_description
1 polymer ?
#
loop_
_entity_poly.entity_id
_entity_poly.type
_entity_poly.pdbx_seq_one_letter_code
_entity_poly.pdbx_strand_id
1 'polypeptide(L)'
;STTAVDLKHLQRSEADLEYIEKRLKLDFINNTAENGGPPEENPAVMLENLRVIKAKHTALCSQVKDITTAQKDCMDSIKNNLGSVMELIQHFQQTIDVEVQIYTENLSNKTLSPAPPSSTPLLCP
;
A
#
# COMPACT_ATOMS: atom_id res chain seq x y z
N SER A 1 -27.95 -8.26 57.93
CA SER A 1 -27.15 -7.06 58.20
C SER A 1 -25.96 -6.88 57.26
N THR A 2 -25.23 -7.94 56.88
CA THR A 2 -24.12 -7.85 55.90
C THR A 2 -24.58 -7.50 54.48
N THR A 3 -25.63 -8.15 53.99
CA THR A 3 -26.19 -7.94 52.64
C THR A 3 -26.72 -6.53 52.38
N ALA A 4 -27.19 -5.83 53.41
CA ALA A 4 -27.70 -4.46 53.29
C ALA A 4 -26.56 -3.44 53.19
N VAL A 5 -25.43 -3.72 53.84
CA VAL A 5 -24.21 -2.90 53.73
C VAL A 5 -23.61 -3.08 52.33
N ASP A 6 -23.52 -4.32 51.84
CA ASP A 6 -23.01 -4.62 50.49
C ASP A 6 -23.85 -3.95 49.39
N LEU A 7 -25.18 -3.98 49.51
CA LEU A 7 -26.08 -3.31 48.56
C LEU A 7 -25.87 -1.78 48.57
N LYS A 8 -25.69 -1.19 49.76
CA LYS A 8 -25.43 0.26 49.89
C LYS A 8 -24.09 0.65 49.27
N HIS A 9 -23.06 -0.18 49.41
CA HIS A 9 -21.77 0.04 48.76
C HIS A 9 -21.90 -0.04 47.24
N LEU A 10 -22.65 -1.01 46.72
CA LEU A 10 -22.91 -1.13 45.28
C LEU A 10 -23.64 0.11 44.73
N GLN A 11 -24.72 0.53 45.38
CA GLN A 11 -25.48 1.73 45.00
C GLN A 11 -24.61 2.99 45.01
N ARG A 12 -23.71 3.12 45.99
CA ARG A 12 -22.77 4.24 46.04
C ARG A 12 -21.79 4.20 44.88
N SER A 13 -21.20 3.03 44.58
CA SER A 13 -20.27 2.89 43.46
C SER A 13 -20.93 3.14 42.11
N GLU A 14 -22.21 2.77 41.96
CA GLU A 14 -23.00 3.04 40.76
C GLU A 14 -23.25 4.55 40.59
N ALA A 15 -23.65 5.24 41.67
CA ALA A 15 -23.82 6.69 41.66
C ALA A 15 -22.50 7.45 41.40
N ASP A 16 -21.39 6.99 41.97
CA ASP A 16 -20.05 7.55 41.73
C ASP A 16 -19.66 7.38 40.25
N LEU A 17 -19.91 6.21 39.64
CA LEU A 17 -19.64 5.97 38.22
C LEU A 17 -20.50 6.85 37.30
N GLU A 18 -21.79 6.99 37.62
CA GLU A 18 -22.70 7.86 36.87
C GLU A 18 -22.25 9.33 36.93
N TYR A 19 -21.79 9.79 38.10
CA TYR A 19 -21.24 11.14 38.25
C TYR A 19 -19.97 11.33 37.40
N ILE A 20 -19.05 10.37 37.43
CA ILE A 20 -17.82 10.41 36.61
C ILE A 20 -18.17 10.47 35.12
N GLU A 21 -19.11 9.63 34.66
CA GLU A 21 -19.55 9.61 33.26
C GLU A 21 -20.13 10.97 32.83
N LYS A 22 -21.03 11.54 33.65
CA LYS A 22 -21.62 12.86 33.38
C LYS A 22 -20.56 13.96 33.34
N ARG A 23 -19.57 13.91 34.24
CA ARG A 23 -18.49 14.89 34.27
C ARG A 23 -17.60 14.80 33.03
N LEU A 24 -17.20 13.59 32.63
CA LEU A 24 -16.40 13.36 31.43
C LEU A 24 -17.12 13.82 30.16
N LYS A 25 -18.43 13.54 30.04
CA LYS A 25 -19.26 14.02 28.91
C LYS A 25 -19.29 15.55 28.83
N LEU A 26 -19.47 16.21 29.97
CA LEU A 26 -19.46 17.67 30.04
C LEU A 26 -18.10 18.25 29.65
N ASP A 27 -17.01 17.69 30.19
CA ASP A 27 -15.65 18.13 29.87
C ASP A 27 -15.34 17.95 28.37
N PHE A 28 -15.78 16.85 27.74
CA PHE A 28 -15.63 16.62 26.30
C PHE A 28 -16.36 17.69 25.44
N ILE A 29 -17.61 18.00 25.81
CA ILE A 29 -18.42 19.03 25.11
C ILE A 29 -17.76 20.41 25.25
N ASN A 30 -17.37 20.78 26.46
CA ASN A 30 -16.74 22.07 26.74
C ASN A 30 -15.39 22.21 26.02
N ASN A 31 -14.58 21.15 26.01
CA ASN A 31 -13.30 21.12 25.32
C ASN A 31 -13.46 21.31 23.80
N THR A 32 -14.53 20.76 23.21
CA THR A 32 -14.84 20.95 21.78
C THR A 32 -15.30 22.39 21.50
N ALA A 33 -16.06 23.00 22.43
CA ALA A 33 -16.56 24.36 22.29
C ALA A 33 -15.49 25.44 22.51
N GLU A 34 -14.57 25.27 23.47
CA GLU A 34 -13.56 26.26 23.83
C GLU A 34 -12.36 26.30 22.87
N ASN A 35 -11.93 25.14 22.34
CA ASN A 35 -10.70 25.10 21.54
C ASN A 35 -10.89 25.49 20.08
N GLY A 36 -12.13 25.71 19.61
CA GLY A 36 -12.43 26.14 18.23
C GLY A 36 -11.80 25.26 17.12
N GLY A 37 -11.29 24.08 17.49
CA GLY A 37 -10.55 23.19 16.61
C GLY A 37 -11.50 22.48 15.66
N PRO A 38 -11.00 22.00 14.50
CA PRO A 38 -11.79 21.14 13.64
C PRO A 38 -12.35 19.98 14.48
N PRO A 39 -13.57 19.49 14.17
CA PRO A 39 -14.13 18.33 14.87
C PRO A 39 -13.06 17.24 14.89
N GLU A 40 -12.66 16.79 16.08
CA GLU A 40 -11.71 15.70 16.22
C GLU A 40 -12.24 14.54 15.37
N GLU A 41 -11.49 14.12 14.35
CA GLU A 41 -11.98 13.11 13.41
C GLU A 41 -12.34 11.85 14.20
N ASN A 42 -13.56 11.36 14.00
CA ASN A 42 -14.05 10.19 14.73
C ASN A 42 -13.09 9.02 14.50
N PRO A 43 -12.42 8.49 15.55
CA PRO A 43 -11.42 7.43 15.39
C PRO A 43 -11.98 6.17 14.74
N ALA A 44 -13.27 5.86 14.94
CA ALA A 44 -13.90 4.72 14.29
C ALA A 44 -14.02 4.92 12.76
N VAL A 45 -14.33 6.14 12.32
CA VAL A 45 -14.36 6.48 10.88
C VAL A 45 -12.95 6.44 10.29
N MET A 46 -11.95 6.96 11.01
CA MET A 46 -10.55 6.90 10.59
C MET A 46 -10.07 5.45 10.42
N LEU A 47 -10.39 4.57 11.38
CA LEU A 47 -10.02 3.15 11.32
C LEU A 47 -10.67 2.44 10.13
N GLU A 48 -11.93 2.75 9.82
CA GLU A 48 -12.60 2.19 8.66
C GLU A 48 -11.99 2.69 7.34
N ASN A 49 -11.68 3.98 7.25
CA ASN A 49 -10.98 4.56 6.11
C ASN A 49 -9.60 3.89 5.91
N LEU A 50 -8.84 3.71 6.98
CA LEU A 50 -7.54 3.02 6.94
C LEU A 50 -7.68 1.57 6.46
N ARG A 51 -8.72 0.85 6.89
CA ARG A 51 -9.00 -0.51 6.42
C ARG A 51 -9.24 -0.54 4.91
N VAL A 52 -10.03 0.40 4.39
CA VAL A 52 -10.31 0.54 2.94
C VAL A 52 -9.03 0.88 2.18
N ILE A 53 -8.23 1.84 2.66
CA ILE A 53 -6.95 2.22 2.04
C ILE A 53 -6.00 1.03 1.99
N LYS A 54 -5.86 0.29 3.10
CA LYS A 54 -5.02 -0.91 3.17
C LYS A 54 -5.46 -1.96 2.15
N ALA A 55 -6.76 -2.21 2.03
CA ALA A 55 -7.29 -3.16 1.05
C ALA A 55 -6.98 -2.75 -0.39
N LYS A 56 -7.19 -1.47 -0.74
CA LYS A 56 -6.86 -0.94 -2.07
C LYS A 56 -5.36 -1.05 -2.37
N HIS A 57 -4.51 -0.70 -1.40
CA HIS A 57 -3.06 -0.82 -1.54
C HIS A 57 -2.63 -2.26 -1.79
N THR A 58 -3.14 -3.22 -1.00
CA THR A 58 -2.83 -4.65 -1.20
C THR A 58 -3.26 -5.13 -2.59
N ALA A 59 -4.45 -4.74 -3.05
CA ALA A 59 -4.91 -5.11 -4.39
C ALA A 59 -4.01 -4.51 -5.49
N LEU A 60 -3.63 -3.24 -5.37
CA LEU A 60 -2.74 -2.58 -6.32
C LEU A 60 -1.35 -3.24 -6.35
N CYS A 61 -0.78 -3.56 -5.19
CA CYS A 61 0.50 -4.28 -5.12
C CYS A 61 0.44 -5.63 -5.83
N SER A 62 -0.67 -6.37 -5.70
CA SER A 62 -0.87 -7.62 -6.43
C SER A 62 -0.88 -7.38 -7.94
N GLN A 63 -1.67 -6.41 -8.41
CA GLN A 63 -1.76 -6.10 -9.84
C GLN A 63 -0.42 -5.67 -10.43
N VAL A 64 0.34 -4.84 -9.71
CA VAL A 64 1.68 -4.41 -10.15
C VAL A 64 2.63 -5.61 -10.25
N LYS A 65 2.56 -6.55 -9.30
CA LYS A 65 3.36 -7.78 -9.34
C LYS A 65 3.01 -8.62 -10.58
N ASP A 66 1.72 -8.83 -10.84
CA ASP A 66 1.24 -9.62 -11.98
C ASP A 66 1.66 -8.98 -13.31
N ILE A 67 1.54 -7.65 -13.43
CA ILE A 67 2.00 -6.88 -14.60
C ILE A 67 3.51 -7.04 -14.78
N THR A 68 4.28 -6.91 -13.70
CA THR A 68 5.75 -7.01 -13.76
C THR A 68 6.19 -8.40 -14.22
N THR A 69 5.51 -9.45 -13.73
CA THR A 69 5.75 -10.83 -14.20
C THR A 69 5.41 -10.97 -15.68
N ALA A 70 4.24 -10.50 -16.12
CA ALA A 70 3.85 -10.58 -17.54
C ALA A 70 4.79 -9.81 -18.47
N GLN A 71 5.27 -8.63 -18.04
CA GLN A 71 6.26 -7.84 -18.77
C GLN A 71 7.58 -8.60 -18.91
N LYS A 72 8.06 -9.23 -17.83
CA LYS A 72 9.27 -10.04 -17.86
C LYS A 72 9.12 -11.21 -18.83
N ASP A 73 8.02 -11.97 -18.73
CA ASP A 73 7.78 -13.14 -19.58
C ASP A 73 7.68 -12.75 -21.07
N CYS A 74 7.03 -11.61 -21.36
CA CYS A 74 6.96 -11.05 -22.71
C CYS A 74 8.34 -10.67 -23.25
N MET A 75 9.15 -9.96 -22.45
CA MET A 75 10.51 -9.58 -22.85
C MET A 75 11.41 -10.80 -23.07
N ASP A 76 11.33 -11.79 -22.19
CA ASP A 76 12.08 -13.05 -22.31
C ASP A 76 11.66 -13.79 -23.59
N SER A 77 10.36 -13.83 -23.91
CA SER A 77 9.86 -14.42 -25.16
C SER A 77 10.34 -13.68 -26.41
N ILE A 78 10.30 -12.35 -26.42
CA ILE A 78 10.80 -11.55 -27.56
C ILE A 78 12.28 -11.81 -27.78
N LYS A 79 13.07 -11.79 -26.70
CA LYS A 79 14.52 -12.03 -26.75
C LYS A 79 14.84 -13.42 -27.30
N ASN A 80 14.13 -14.45 -26.83
CA ASN A 80 14.33 -15.83 -27.30
C ASN A 80 13.99 -15.96 -28.79
N ASN A 81 12.84 -15.43 -29.22
CA ASN A 81 12.43 -15.49 -30.62
C ASN A 81 13.41 -14.76 -31.54
N LEU A 82 13.86 -13.57 -31.14
CA LEU A 82 14.87 -12.82 -31.89
C LEU A 82 16.19 -13.58 -31.97
N GLY A 83 16.62 -14.22 -30.87
CA GLY A 83 17.79 -15.09 -30.84
C GLY A 83 17.70 -16.23 -31.85
N SER A 84 16.59 -16.96 -31.86
CA SER A 84 16.36 -18.05 -32.82
C SER A 84 16.33 -17.59 -34.28
N VAL A 85 15.73 -16.43 -34.56
CA VAL A 85 15.74 -15.85 -35.92
C VAL A 85 17.17 -15.48 -36.34
N MET A 86 17.96 -14.91 -35.44
CA MET A 86 19.35 -14.54 -35.73
C MET A 86 20.24 -15.77 -35.98
N GLU A 87 20.06 -16.84 -35.19
CA GLU A 87 20.73 -18.13 -35.42
C GLU A 87 20.38 -18.71 -36.80
N LEU A 88 19.10 -18.65 -37.20
CA LEU A 88 18.65 -19.13 -38.50
C LEU A 88 19.27 -18.32 -39.66
N ILE A 89 19.32 -17.00 -39.54
CA ILE A 89 19.96 -16.12 -40.54
C ILE A 89 21.45 -16.48 -40.67
N GLN A 90 22.14 -16.65 -39.54
CA GLN A 90 23.56 -17.00 -39.53
C GLN A 90 23.83 -18.35 -40.20
N HIS A 91 22.97 -19.35 -39.98
CA HIS A 91 23.06 -20.65 -40.65
C HIS A 91 22.93 -20.51 -42.18
N PHE A 92 21.99 -19.69 -42.68
CA PHE A 92 21.84 -19.44 -44.11
C PHE A 92 23.04 -18.70 -44.71
N GLN A 93 23.59 -17.70 -44.01
CA GLN A 93 24.79 -16.97 -44.44
C GLN A 93 26.03 -17.87 -44.51
N GLN A 94 26.13 -18.89 -43.66
CA GLN A 94 27.23 -19.87 -43.74
C GLN A 94 27.06 -20.85 -44.91
N THR A 95 25.81 -21.12 -45.32
CA THR A 95 25.50 -22.10 -46.36
C THR A 95 25.52 -21.49 -47.76
N ILE A 96 25.23 -20.19 -47.88
CA ILE A 96 25.15 -19.43 -49.11
C ILE A 96 26.18 -18.30 -48.97
N ASP A 97 27.16 -18.19 -49.87
CA ASP A 97 28.26 -17.20 -49.87
C ASP A 97 27.73 -15.75 -50.11
N VAL A 98 26.85 -15.29 -49.22
CA VAL A 98 26.17 -14.00 -49.25
C VAL A 98 26.24 -13.42 -47.83
N GLU A 99 27.13 -12.46 -47.62
CA GLU A 99 27.15 -11.64 -46.41
C GLU A 99 25.97 -10.66 -46.44
N VAL A 100 24.99 -10.85 -45.54
CA VAL A 100 23.98 -9.83 -45.25
C VAL A 100 24.44 -9.05 -44.02
N GLN A 101 24.88 -7.80 -44.21
CA GLN A 101 25.21 -6.91 -43.10
C GLN A 101 23.93 -6.50 -42.35
N ILE A 102 23.68 -7.14 -41.21
CA ILE A 102 22.64 -6.72 -40.26
C ILE A 102 23.25 -5.65 -39.36
N TYR A 103 22.88 -4.39 -39.59
CA TYR A 103 23.24 -3.28 -38.71
C TYR A 103 22.51 -3.43 -37.37
N THR A 104 23.23 -3.94 -36.38
CA THR A 104 22.80 -3.95 -34.97
C THR A 104 23.13 -2.60 -34.34
N GLU A 105 22.57 -1.51 -34.86
CA GLU A 105 22.65 -0.22 -34.15
C GLU A 105 21.69 -0.28 -32.95
N ASN A 106 22.26 -0.49 -31.75
CA ASN A 106 21.65 -0.31 -30.41
C ASN A 106 21.04 -1.54 -29.70
N LEU A 107 21.81 -2.62 -29.54
CA LEU A 107 21.63 -3.56 -28.41
C LEU A 107 22.55 -3.22 -27.22
N SER A 108 22.73 -1.93 -26.92
CA SER A 108 23.33 -1.52 -25.65
C SER A 108 22.35 -1.83 -24.53
N ASN A 109 22.50 -3.03 -23.99
CA ASN A 109 22.02 -3.51 -22.71
C ASN A 109 22.57 -2.65 -21.57
N LYS A 110 22.14 -1.38 -21.49
CA LYS A 110 22.22 -0.64 -20.24
C LYS A 110 21.15 -1.23 -19.34
N THR A 111 21.56 -2.10 -18.43
CA THR A 111 20.78 -2.53 -17.27
C THR A 111 20.16 -1.29 -16.64
N LEU A 112 18.89 -1.03 -16.92
CA LEU A 112 18.11 -0.06 -16.16
C LEU A 112 17.87 -0.74 -14.82
N SER A 113 18.79 -0.51 -13.89
CA SER A 113 18.57 -0.76 -12.47
C SER A 113 17.15 -0.27 -12.16
N PRO A 114 16.30 -1.08 -11.47
CA PRO A 114 15.07 -0.54 -10.92
C PRO A 114 15.47 0.70 -10.10
N ALA A 115 14.89 1.85 -10.43
CA ALA A 115 15.10 3.05 -9.65
C ALA A 115 14.66 2.72 -8.21
N PRO A 116 15.47 3.05 -7.18
CA PRO A 116 15.03 2.87 -5.81
C PRO A 116 13.71 3.64 -5.60
N PRO A 117 12.77 3.11 -4.80
CA PRO A 117 11.56 3.84 -4.50
C PRO A 117 11.96 5.23 -3.98
N SER A 118 11.45 6.25 -4.67
CA SER A 118 11.58 7.64 -4.26
C SER A 118 11.05 7.74 -2.82
N SER A 119 11.96 7.86 -1.85
CA SER A 119 11.65 8.31 -0.51
C SER A 119 11.29 9.79 -0.57
N THR A 120 10.13 10.10 -1.14
CA THR A 120 9.44 11.35 -0.87
C THR A 120 9.07 11.33 0.60
N PRO A 121 9.60 12.25 1.43
CA PRO A 121 9.09 12.41 2.78
C PRO A 121 7.61 12.75 2.66
N LEU A 122 6.77 11.99 3.36
CA LEU A 122 5.40 12.41 3.65
C LEU A 122 5.51 13.73 4.41
N LEU A 123 5.35 14.84 3.70
CA LEU A 123 5.05 16.12 4.31
C LEU A 123 3.59 16.03 4.77
N CYS A 124 3.38 15.50 5.98
CA CYS A 124 2.09 15.60 6.63
C CYS A 124 1.80 17.09 6.90
N PRO A 125 0.58 17.58 6.63
CA PRO A 125 0.15 18.91 7.07
C PRO A 125 0.09 19.01 8.61
#